data_AF-A0A7S2JA57-F1
#
_entry.id   AF-A0A7S2JA57-F1
#
_cell.length_a   1.000
_cell.length_b   1.000
_cell.length_c   1.000
_cell.angle_alpha   90.00
_cell.angle_beta   90.00
_cell.angle_gamma   90.00
#
_symmetry.space_group_name_H-M   'P 1'
#
loop_
_entity.id
_entity.type
_entity.pdbx_description
1 polymer ?
#
loop_
_entity_poly.entity_id
_entity_poly.type
_entity_poly.pdbx_seq_one_letter_code
_entity_poly.pdbx_strand_id
1 'polypeptide(L)'
;MAAPRRALAEEEAKQSARELLSFAVKNRDIKELGNAICAGEAAGLRAKELEEARRVAAEERQKQEAQARLAKAMKGGDLGKLRAAIKASEKVGAPLEDLEAALAKLSELEAQAAKTKDLNDAIVE
;
A
#
# COMPACT_ATOMS: atom_id res chain seq x y z
N MET A 1 35.81 -2.65 35.39
CA MET A 1 34.95 -3.72 34.82
C MET A 1 33.56 -3.14 34.55
N ALA A 2 33.25 -2.76 33.31
CA ALA A 2 31.95 -2.14 32.94
C ALA A 2 31.23 -2.90 31.80
N ALA A 3 31.73 -4.08 31.44
CA ALA A 3 31.27 -4.86 30.28
C ALA A 3 29.86 -5.50 30.37
N PRO A 4 29.33 -5.93 31.54
CA PRO A 4 28.11 -6.75 31.54
C PRO A 4 26.82 -5.98 31.27
N ARG A 5 26.77 -4.67 31.58
CA ARG A 5 25.55 -3.86 31.39
C ARG A 5 25.31 -3.45 29.93
N ARG A 6 26.38 -3.29 29.14
CA ARG A 6 26.28 -2.92 27.72
C ARG A 6 25.75 -4.07 26.87
N ALA A 7 26.29 -5.27 27.07
CA ALA A 7 25.84 -6.47 26.35
C ALA A 7 24.36 -6.77 26.63
N LEU A 8 23.92 -6.63 27.89
CA LEU A 8 22.51 -6.83 28.25
C LEU A 8 21.59 -5.83 27.52
N ALA A 9 21.95 -4.55 27.52
CA ALA A 9 21.17 -3.50 26.87
C ALA A 9 21.10 -3.68 25.33
N GLU A 10 22.17 -4.15 24.70
CA GLU A 10 22.19 -4.45 23.26
C GLU A 10 21.28 -5.65 22.93
N GLU A 11 21.32 -6.70 23.73
CA GLU A 11 20.44 -7.86 23.53
C GLU A 11 18.96 -7.51 23.76
N GLU A 12 18.64 -6.75 24.82
CA GLU A 12 17.28 -6.26 25.07
C GLU A 12 16.77 -5.40 23.91
N ALA A 13 17.60 -4.47 23.40
CA ALA A 13 17.23 -3.64 22.26
C ALA A 13 16.94 -4.46 20.99
N LYS A 14 17.76 -5.48 20.70
CA LYS A 14 17.52 -6.40 19.56
C LYS A 14 16.24 -7.19 19.76
N GLN A 15 15.97 -7.64 20.99
CA GLN A 15 14.79 -8.44 21.30
C GLN A 15 13.52 -7.59 21.15
N SER A 16 13.49 -6.39 21.71
CA SER A 16 12.38 -5.44 21.51
C SER A 16 12.17 -5.10 20.04
N ALA A 17 13.25 -4.90 19.27
CA ALA A 17 13.13 -4.64 17.84
C ALA A 17 12.55 -5.82 17.06
N ARG A 18 12.90 -7.07 17.42
CA ARG A 18 12.29 -8.27 16.82
C ARG A 18 10.80 -8.38 17.14
N GLU A 19 10.40 -8.08 18.37
CA GLU A 19 8.99 -8.08 18.76
C GLU A 19 8.20 -7.02 17.99
N LEU A 20 8.74 -5.80 17.88
CA LEU A 20 8.20 -4.73 17.05
C LEU A 20 8.07 -5.16 15.58
N LEU A 21 9.09 -5.78 15.00
CA LEU A 21 9.05 -6.30 13.63
C LEU A 21 7.96 -7.36 13.46
N SER A 22 7.89 -8.32 14.38
CA SER A 22 6.88 -9.39 14.36
C SER A 22 5.46 -8.83 14.45
N PHE A 23 5.24 -7.85 15.34
CA PHE A 23 3.95 -7.18 15.50
C PHE A 23 3.57 -6.39 14.25
N ALA A 24 4.50 -5.58 13.73
CA ALA A 24 4.30 -4.78 12.53
C ALA A 24 4.03 -5.64 11.29
N VAL A 25 4.73 -6.77 11.13
CA VAL A 25 4.48 -7.75 10.05
C VAL A 25 3.10 -8.37 10.16
N LYS A 26 2.65 -8.71 11.38
CA LYS A 26 1.30 -9.26 11.61
C LYS A 26 0.20 -8.24 11.30
N ASN A 27 0.37 -6.99 11.74
CA ASN A 27 -0.61 -5.93 11.47
C ASN A 27 -0.57 -5.41 10.03
N ARG A 28 0.54 -5.67 9.31
CA ARG A 28 0.79 -5.16 7.95
C ARG A 28 0.71 -3.62 7.86
N ASP A 29 0.96 -2.93 8.96
CA ASP A 29 0.95 -1.47 8.99
C ASP A 29 2.30 -0.92 8.52
N ILE A 30 2.27 -0.11 7.45
CA ILE A 30 3.47 0.43 6.82
C ILE A 30 4.25 1.35 7.77
N LYS A 31 3.57 2.13 8.62
CA LYS A 31 4.24 3.04 9.56
C LYS A 31 4.91 2.23 10.66
N GLU A 32 4.21 1.24 11.21
CA GLU A 32 4.79 0.34 12.22
C GLU A 32 5.98 -0.43 11.64
N LEU A 33 5.87 -0.93 10.41
CA LEU A 33 6.95 -1.65 9.72
C LEU A 33 8.18 -0.76 9.54
N GLY A 34 7.99 0.50 9.10
CA GLY A 34 9.08 1.46 8.96
C GLY A 34 9.79 1.75 10.28
N ASN A 35 9.02 1.97 11.35
CA ASN A 35 9.56 2.20 12.69
C ASN A 35 10.30 0.96 13.22
N ALA A 36 9.73 -0.22 13.05
CA ALA A 36 10.32 -1.48 13.48
C ALA A 36 11.63 -1.79 12.74
N ILE A 37 11.68 -1.51 11.42
CA ILE A 37 12.91 -1.65 10.63
C ILE A 37 13.99 -0.69 11.15
N CYS A 38 13.64 0.58 11.36
CA CYS A 38 14.57 1.59 11.86
C CYS A 38 15.10 1.23 13.26
N ALA A 39 14.22 0.81 14.17
CA ALA A 39 14.58 0.35 15.50
C ALA A 39 15.50 -0.88 15.43
N GLY A 40 15.25 -1.79 14.50
CA GLY A 40 16.08 -2.95 14.27
C GLY A 40 17.47 -2.63 13.71
N GLU A 41 17.57 -1.69 12.77
CA GLU A 41 18.85 -1.19 12.28
C GLU A 41 19.66 -0.52 13.39
N ALA A 42 19.00 0.30 14.22
CA ALA A 42 19.61 0.96 15.37
C ALA A 42 20.08 -0.05 16.45
N ALA A 43 19.35 -1.15 16.63
CA ALA A 43 19.72 -2.23 17.54
C ALA A 43 20.78 -3.20 16.95
N GLY A 44 21.15 -3.03 15.68
CA GLY A 44 22.13 -3.90 15.01
C GLY A 44 21.57 -5.27 14.59
N LEU A 45 20.27 -5.37 14.31
CA LEU A 45 19.67 -6.56 13.70
C LEU A 45 20.25 -6.80 12.30
N ARG A 46 20.33 -8.07 11.91
CA ARG A 46 20.86 -8.44 10.60
C ARG A 46 19.87 -8.06 9.49
N ALA A 47 20.40 -7.70 8.33
CA ALA A 47 19.60 -7.40 7.14
C ALA A 47 18.57 -8.48 6.81
N LYS A 48 18.91 -9.77 6.98
CA LYS A 48 17.97 -10.89 6.79
C LYS A 48 16.75 -10.85 7.72
N GLU A 49 16.91 -10.37 8.95
CA GLU A 49 15.79 -10.26 9.90
C GLU A 49 14.87 -9.08 9.53
N LEU A 50 15.44 -8.05 8.92
CA LEU A 50 14.70 -6.88 8.43
C LEU A 50 14.10 -7.12 7.03
N GLU A 51 14.58 -8.12 6.31
CA GLU A 51 14.21 -8.39 4.91
C GLU A 51 12.72 -8.73 4.78
N GLU A 52 12.19 -9.56 5.69
CA GLU A 52 10.78 -9.91 5.72
C GLU A 52 9.91 -8.66 5.95
N ALA A 53 10.24 -7.84 6.95
CA ALA A 53 9.52 -6.60 7.22
C ALA A 53 9.61 -5.60 6.06
N ARG A 54 10.78 -5.46 5.42
CA ARG A 54 10.97 -4.61 4.23
C ARG A 54 10.12 -5.09 3.06
N ARG A 55 10.04 -6.41 2.87
CA ARG A 55 9.24 -7.03 1.82
C ARG A 55 7.75 -6.76 2.06
N VAL A 56 7.25 -7.03 3.26
CA VAL A 56 5.84 -6.77 3.62
C VAL A 56 5.51 -5.28 3.49
N ALA A 57 6.40 -4.39 3.94
CA ALA A 57 6.20 -2.95 3.80
C ALA A 57 6.12 -2.51 2.33
N ALA A 58 6.94 -3.10 1.46
CA ALA A 58 6.89 -2.83 0.02
C ALA A 58 5.58 -3.35 -0.61
N GLU A 59 5.14 -4.56 -0.27
CA GLU A 59 3.89 -5.15 -0.76
C GLU A 59 2.68 -4.30 -0.34
N GLU A 60 2.60 -3.92 0.94
CA GLU A 60 1.49 -3.11 1.45
C GLU A 60 1.52 -1.68 0.91
N ARG A 61 2.71 -1.10 0.70
CA ARG A 61 2.83 0.21 0.03
C ARG A 61 2.33 0.17 -1.40
N GLN A 62 2.63 -0.90 -2.15
CA GLN A 62 2.11 -1.05 -3.50
C GLN A 62 0.58 -1.17 -3.52
N LYS A 63 -0.01 -1.91 -2.57
CA LYS A 63 -1.47 -1.97 -2.41
C LYS A 63 -2.08 -0.62 -2.07
N GLN A 64 -1.53 0.10 -1.08
CA GLN A 64 -2.03 1.43 -0.72
C GLN A 64 -1.91 2.42 -1.87
N GLU A 65 -0.81 2.39 -2.64
CA GLU A 65 -0.67 3.25 -3.80
C GLU A 65 -1.68 2.91 -4.90
N ALA A 66 -1.94 1.62 -5.13
CA ALA A 66 -2.96 1.17 -6.08
C ALA A 66 -4.37 1.61 -5.65
N GLN A 67 -4.73 1.42 -4.37
CA GLN A 67 -5.99 1.90 -3.80
C GLN A 67 -6.11 3.42 -3.87
N ALA A 68 -5.06 4.17 -3.51
CA ALA A 68 -5.07 5.63 -3.58
C ALA A 68 -5.22 6.14 -5.01
N ARG A 69 -4.57 5.49 -5.99
CA ARG A 69 -4.75 5.80 -7.42
C ARG A 69 -6.18 5.50 -7.86
N LEU A 70 -6.74 4.37 -7.44
CA LEU A 70 -8.08 3.94 -7.78
C LEU A 70 -9.14 4.89 -7.19
N ALA A 71 -9.02 5.25 -5.91
CA ALA A 71 -9.88 6.24 -5.26
C ALA A 71 -9.77 7.63 -5.91
N LYS A 72 -8.56 8.07 -6.27
CA LYS A 72 -8.34 9.34 -6.98
C LYS A 72 -8.95 9.32 -8.38
N ALA A 73 -8.84 8.20 -9.09
CA ALA A 73 -9.45 8.03 -10.40
C ALA A 73 -10.98 8.02 -10.32
N MET A 74 -11.56 7.35 -9.31
CA MET A 74 -13.00 7.37 -9.04
C MET A 74 -13.51 8.79 -8.76
N LYS A 75 -12.81 9.56 -7.92
CA LYS A 75 -13.16 10.95 -7.63
C LYS A 75 -12.96 11.88 -8.83
N GLY A 76 -11.91 11.63 -9.61
CA GLY A 76 -11.56 12.44 -10.77
C GLY A 76 -12.45 12.21 -11.99
N GLY A 77 -13.24 11.13 -12.02
CA GLY A 77 -14.09 10.78 -13.16
C GLY A 77 -13.31 10.42 -14.43
N ASP A 78 -12.02 10.13 -14.30
CA ASP A 78 -11.10 10.00 -15.43
C ASP A 78 -10.99 8.52 -15.83
N LEU A 79 -11.76 8.13 -16.85
CA LEU A 79 -11.89 6.75 -17.33
C LEU A 79 -10.53 6.09 -17.62
N GLY A 80 -9.62 6.82 -18.27
CA GLY A 80 -8.29 6.31 -18.59
C GLY A 80 -7.48 5.99 -17.33
N LYS A 81 -7.53 6.89 -16.33
CA LYS A 81 -6.87 6.67 -15.03
C LYS A 81 -7.51 5.53 -14.24
N LEU A 82 -8.84 5.41 -14.29
CA LEU A 82 -9.58 4.39 -13.55
C LEU A 82 -9.25 2.99 -14.08
N ARG A 83 -9.25 2.81 -15.41
CA ARG A 83 -8.85 1.53 -16.03
C ARG A 83 -7.41 1.16 -15.72
N ALA A 84 -6.49 2.12 -15.78
CA ALA A 84 -5.08 1.89 -15.43
C ALA A 84 -4.92 1.53 -13.94
N ALA A 85 -5.68 2.19 -13.06
CA ALA A 85 -5.67 1.91 -11.63
C ALA A 85 -6.22 0.51 -11.32
N ILE A 86 -7.34 0.09 -11.92
CA ILE A 86 -7.90 -1.26 -11.77
C ILE A 86 -6.86 -2.32 -12.16
N LYS A 87 -6.23 -2.16 -13.33
CA LYS A 87 -5.21 -3.11 -13.81
C LYS A 87 -3.97 -3.15 -12.92
N ALA A 88 -3.60 -2.02 -12.30
CA ALA A 88 -2.53 -1.98 -11.32
C ALA A 88 -2.94 -2.68 -10.01
N SER A 89 -4.16 -2.43 -9.54
CA SER A 89 -4.77 -3.04 -8.35
C SER A 89 -4.91 -4.56 -8.48
N GLU A 90 -5.32 -5.08 -9.65
CA GLU A 90 -5.37 -6.52 -9.92
C GLU A 90 -3.99 -7.18 -9.80
N LYS A 91 -2.93 -6.52 -10.29
CA LYS A 91 -1.57 -7.06 -10.23
C LYS A 91 -1.02 -7.17 -8.81
N VAL A 92 -1.42 -6.26 -7.92
CA VAL A 92 -0.95 -6.24 -6.52
C VAL A 92 -1.89 -7.01 -5.57
N GLY A 93 -2.93 -7.65 -6.11
CA GLY A 93 -3.90 -8.41 -5.31
C GLY A 93 -4.73 -7.52 -4.40
N ALA A 94 -5.23 -6.39 -4.93
CA ALA A 94 -6.20 -5.57 -4.22
C ALA A 94 -7.46 -6.39 -3.89
N PRO A 95 -8.18 -6.06 -2.80
CA PRO A 95 -9.38 -6.77 -2.41
C PRO A 95 -10.44 -6.67 -3.52
N LEU A 96 -11.19 -7.76 -3.70
CA LEU A 96 -12.19 -7.88 -4.77
C LEU A 96 -13.24 -6.76 -4.68
N GLU A 97 -13.63 -6.38 -3.45
CA GLU A 97 -14.57 -5.28 -3.19
C GLU A 97 -14.12 -3.94 -3.79
N ASP A 98 -12.82 -3.59 -3.68
CA ASP A 98 -12.28 -2.36 -4.28
C ASP A 98 -12.33 -2.43 -5.82
N LEU A 99 -12.06 -3.61 -6.39
CA LEU A 99 -12.09 -3.84 -7.84
C LEU A 99 -13.52 -3.76 -8.38
N GLU A 100 -14.48 -4.38 -7.71
CA GLU A 100 -15.90 -4.34 -8.08
C GLU A 100 -16.46 -2.92 -8.03
N ALA A 101 -16.17 -2.19 -6.95
CA ALA A 101 -16.56 -0.78 -6.84
C ALA A 101 -15.96 0.06 -7.99
N ALA A 102 -14.71 -0.21 -8.37
CA ALA A 102 -14.04 0.49 -9.45
C ALA A 102 -14.63 0.18 -10.83
N LEU A 103 -14.94 -1.09 -11.09
CA LEU A 103 -15.57 -1.52 -12.33
C LEU A 103 -16.98 -0.96 -12.48
N ALA A 104 -17.77 -0.97 -11.39
CA ALA A 104 -19.10 -0.36 -11.37
C ALA A 104 -19.01 1.14 -11.70
N LYS A 105 -18.05 1.85 -11.08
CA LYS A 105 -17.84 3.27 -11.36
C LYS A 105 -17.34 3.53 -12.77
N LEU A 106 -16.51 2.65 -13.32
CA LEU A 106 -16.01 2.74 -14.68
C LEU A 106 -17.17 2.62 -15.68
N SER A 107 -18.01 1.61 -15.53
CA SER A 107 -19.18 1.40 -16.38
C SER A 107 -20.15 2.60 -16.32
N GLU A 108 -20.37 3.16 -15.14
CA GLU A 108 -21.20 4.37 -14.97
C GLU A 108 -20.61 5.59 -15.68
N LEU A 109 -19.30 5.81 -15.56
CA LEU A 109 -18.60 6.92 -16.23
C LEU A 109 -18.56 6.74 -17.75
N GLU A 110 -18.41 5.51 -18.26
CA GLU A 110 -18.48 5.22 -19.70
C GLU A 110 -19.87 5.52 -20.26
N ALA A 111 -20.92 5.11 -19.56
CA ALA A 111 -22.30 5.41 -19.94
C ALA A 111 -22.59 6.92 -19.94
N GLN A 112 -22.09 7.67 -18.95
CA GLN A 112 -22.23 9.13 -18.91
C GLN A 112 -21.44 9.80 -20.04
N ALA A 113 -20.19 9.37 -20.28
CA ALA A 113 -19.35 9.94 -21.33
C ALA A 113 -19.96 9.71 -22.74
N ALA A 114 -20.51 8.52 -23.00
CA ALA A 114 -21.22 8.23 -24.24
C ALA A 114 -22.42 9.17 -24.42
N LYS A 115 -23.31 9.24 -23.43
CA LYS A 115 -24.52 10.05 -23.47
C LYS A 115 -24.24 11.55 -23.67
N THR A 116 -23.14 12.05 -23.10
CA THR A 116 -22.73 13.46 -23.27
C THR A 116 -22.18 13.71 -24.67
N LYS A 117 -21.46 12.75 -25.25
CA LYS A 117 -20.92 12.84 -26.61
C LYS A 117 -22.04 12.83 -27.65
N ASP A 118 -23.02 11.95 -27.49
CA ASP A 118 -24.21 11.87 -28.36
C ASP A 118 -25.04 13.15 -28.31
N LEU A 119 -25.19 13.77 -27.12
CA LEU A 119 -25.90 15.04 -26.95
C LEU A 119 -25.17 16.22 -27.62
N ASN A 120 -23.84 16.27 -27.57
CA ASN A 120 -23.07 17.38 -28.13
C ASN A 120 -22.95 17.29 -29.66
N ASP A 121 -22.97 16.08 -30.22
CA ASP A 121 -23.01 15.85 -31.68
C ASP A 121 -24.37 16.27 -32.27
N ALA A 122 -25.48 15.94 -31.57
CA ALA A 122 -26.84 16.27 -32.01
C ALA A 122 -27.22 17.77 -31.91
N ILE A 123 -26.41 18.63 -31.27
CA ILE A 123 -26.65 20.08 -31.18
C ILE A 123 -25.91 20.84 -32.29
N VAL A 124 -24.97 20.19 -32.99
CA VAL A 124 -24.12 20.83 -34.01
C VAL A 124 -24.61 20.57 -35.45
N GLU A 125 -25.64 19.74 -35.66
CA GLU A 125 -26.34 19.58 -36.96
C GLU A 125 -27.47 20.58 -37.21
#